data_AF-A0A812UAB4-F1
#
_entry.id   AF-A0A812UAB4-F1
#
_cell.length_a   1.000
_cell.length_b   1.000
_cell.length_c   1.000
_cell.angle_alpha   90.00
_cell.angle_beta   90.00
_cell.angle_gamma   90.00
#
_symmetry.space_group_name_H-M   'P 1'
#
loop_
_entity.id
_entity.type
_entity.pdbx_description
1 polymer ?
#
loop_
_entity_poly.entity_id
_entity_poly.type
_entity_poly.pdbx_seq_one_letter_code
_entity_poly.pdbx_strand_id
1 'polypeptide(L)'
;MKRTRGTLGRVLKSLAAKWFGKVLPVRVAGFAEQFGKGGSTWGPMSRWAPESACVASVLSPDFSDAAAVKRFDAVRRHVQCIFAARAKLWGNDWCPQACGADSEEAILAVNVALCLPRLLRFCLMVKQGAALDGFVFEIRGRNYCDELASFATTVRKVLTGLSAGDPSGTDCFKGRVDGRGWYFQFAREPIFVTTFAPCYDSAHPRYQFNQHTDSCFILLQPEESFLRHDLPPDKPRSATNWETPADVRDRIRANFRRHGREYRIPETTSYPPADFIVAPMDALRDSPVRFWEQGETSSDSFLAFSQPALISGMLLDQVRPASCIETSGQAALATTTASRGKMRSESRQGVASSSSSSSSPITIINDIIIIIIIFIRIIISIQIAILVIILIIILIIPIIPIIIVIIVLIIIISCTINIMVSSLSSSSSPRHQ
;
A
#
# COMPACT_ATOMS: atom_id res chain seq x y z
N MET A 1 41.17 7.12 28.76
CA MET A 1 40.85 6.98 27.32
C MET A 1 39.37 7.34 27.02
N LYS A 2 38.98 8.62 27.07
CA LYS A 2 37.55 9.03 26.91
C LYS A 2 37.33 10.26 25.99
N ARG A 3 38.21 10.53 25.01
CA ARG A 3 38.14 11.81 24.25
C ARG A 3 38.12 11.75 22.71
N THR A 4 38.00 10.58 22.08
CA THR A 4 38.08 10.46 20.60
C THR A 4 36.79 10.13 19.85
N ARG A 5 35.65 9.88 20.53
CA ARG A 5 34.39 9.52 19.83
C ARG A 5 33.59 10.69 19.23
N GLY A 6 33.90 11.95 19.57
CA GLY A 6 33.08 13.10 19.17
C GLY A 6 33.36 13.70 17.78
N THR A 7 34.49 13.34 17.16
CA THR A 7 34.95 13.99 15.92
C THR A 7 34.52 13.20 14.68
N LEU A 8 34.58 11.86 14.74
CA LEU A 8 34.21 10.99 13.62
C LEU A 8 32.71 11.07 13.29
N GLY A 9 31.84 11.17 14.30
CA GLY A 9 30.40 11.30 14.11
C GLY A 9 29.97 12.63 13.47
N ARG A 10 30.72 13.72 13.70
CA ARG A 10 30.46 15.03 13.07
C ARG A 10 30.91 15.07 11.61
N VAL A 11 32.04 14.43 11.31
CA VAL A 11 32.55 14.30 9.94
C VAL A 11 31.61 13.42 9.09
N LEU A 12 31.13 12.30 9.63
CA LEU A 12 30.17 11.42 8.94
C LEU A 12 28.81 12.09 8.69
N LYS A 13 28.28 12.84 9.66
CA LYS A 13 27.03 13.61 9.46
C LYS A 13 27.18 14.73 8.43
N SER A 14 28.33 15.43 8.41
CA SER A 14 28.60 16.48 7.43
C SER A 14 28.81 15.93 6.03
N LEU A 15 29.44 14.76 5.88
CA LEU A 15 29.64 14.09 4.60
C LEU A 15 28.31 13.52 4.07
N ALA A 16 27.49 12.92 4.93
CA ALA A 16 26.13 12.48 4.56
C ALA A 16 25.29 13.68 4.08
N ALA A 17 25.24 14.79 4.82
CA ALA A 17 24.49 15.98 4.42
C ALA A 17 24.98 16.60 3.09
N LYS A 18 26.31 16.60 2.84
CA LYS A 18 26.88 17.05 1.56
C LYS A 18 26.62 16.09 0.40
N TRP A 19 26.52 14.79 0.68
CA TRP A 19 26.18 13.77 -0.32
C TRP A 19 24.69 13.82 -0.67
N PHE A 20 23.82 13.93 0.33
CA PHE A 20 22.37 14.09 0.14
C PHE A 20 21.98 15.42 -0.53
N GLY A 21 22.70 16.52 -0.24
CA GLY A 21 22.46 17.82 -0.88
C GLY A 21 22.90 17.92 -2.35
N LYS A 22 23.71 16.97 -2.85
CA LYS A 22 24.17 16.95 -4.25
C LYS A 22 23.54 15.85 -5.12
N VAL A 23 22.99 14.80 -4.51
CA VAL A 23 22.37 13.66 -5.23
C VAL A 23 20.87 13.87 -5.48
N LEU A 24 20.26 14.91 -4.92
CA LEU A 24 18.86 15.30 -5.20
C LEU A 24 18.73 16.74 -5.71
N PRO A 25 18.97 16.97 -7.00
CA PRO A 25 18.14 17.86 -7.79
C PRO A 25 17.24 16.95 -8.64
N VAL A 26 16.25 16.30 -8.03
CA VAL A 26 15.13 15.76 -8.82
C VAL A 26 14.39 16.98 -9.35
N ARG A 27 14.76 17.38 -10.58
CA ARG A 27 14.01 18.34 -11.39
C ARG A 27 12.58 17.80 -11.49
N VAL A 28 11.68 18.38 -10.69
CA VAL A 28 10.23 18.21 -10.78
C VAL A 28 9.73 18.48 -12.22
N ALA A 29 10.48 19.25 -13.02
CA ALA A 29 10.22 19.45 -14.45
C ALA A 29 10.34 18.17 -15.31
N GLY A 30 11.20 17.21 -14.97
CA GLY A 30 11.34 15.95 -15.72
C GLY A 30 10.25 14.92 -15.40
N PHE A 31 9.56 15.09 -14.27
CA PHE A 31 8.46 14.22 -13.83
C PHE A 31 7.23 14.34 -14.75
N ALA A 32 7.04 15.48 -15.42
CA ALA A 32 5.99 15.66 -16.43
C ALA A 32 6.40 15.16 -17.83
N GLU A 33 7.70 15.13 -18.14
CA GLU A 33 8.23 14.85 -19.48
C GLU A 33 8.35 13.33 -19.74
N GLN A 34 8.57 12.52 -18.71
CA GLN A 34 8.75 11.07 -18.83
C GLN A 34 7.41 10.31 -19.05
N PHE A 35 6.27 10.95 -18.76
CA PHE A 35 4.93 10.43 -19.07
C PHE A 35 4.47 10.74 -20.51
N GLY A 36 5.25 11.49 -21.30
CA GLY A 36 4.89 11.88 -22.67
C GLY A 36 5.38 10.94 -23.78
N LYS A 37 6.11 9.86 -23.49
CA LYS A 37 6.79 9.04 -24.52
C LYS A 37 6.34 7.58 -24.61
N GLY A 38 5.42 7.12 -23.75
CA GLY A 38 4.77 5.81 -23.86
C GLY A 38 3.35 5.95 -24.39
N GLY A 39 2.95 5.15 -25.38
CA GLY A 39 1.71 5.27 -26.15
C GLY A 39 0.37 5.02 -25.43
N SER A 40 0.23 5.43 -24.17
CA SER A 40 -1.06 5.59 -23.48
C SER A 40 -1.11 7.00 -22.89
N THR A 41 -1.87 7.87 -23.55
CA THR A 41 -1.82 9.33 -23.47
C THR A 41 -2.46 9.88 -22.20
N TRP A 42 -1.80 9.76 -21.04
CA TRP A 42 -2.04 10.69 -19.94
C TRP A 42 -1.53 12.07 -20.38
N GLY A 43 -2.44 13.05 -20.53
CA GLY A 43 -2.03 14.43 -20.84
C GLY A 43 -1.02 14.95 -19.81
N PRO A 44 -0.16 15.92 -20.18
CA PRO A 44 0.89 16.42 -19.30
C PRO A 44 0.29 16.88 -17.96
N MET A 45 0.82 16.32 -16.87
CA MET A 45 0.35 16.54 -15.49
C MET A 45 0.34 18.03 -15.09
N SER A 46 1.07 18.88 -15.81
CA SER A 46 1.08 20.34 -15.66
C SER A 46 -0.28 21.02 -15.87
N ARG A 47 -1.23 20.37 -16.57
CA ARG A 47 -2.57 20.92 -16.81
C ARG A 47 -3.57 20.69 -15.65
N TRP A 48 -3.18 19.87 -14.67
CA TRP A 48 -4.02 19.49 -13.52
C TRP A 48 -3.55 20.10 -12.21
N ALA A 49 -2.58 21.02 -12.25
CA ALA A 49 -2.04 21.64 -11.05
C ALA A 49 -3.13 22.49 -10.37
N PRO A 50 -3.64 22.09 -9.21
CA PRO A 50 -4.61 22.90 -8.48
C PRO A 50 -3.96 24.21 -8.02
N GLU A 51 -4.77 25.19 -7.60
CA GLU A 51 -4.28 26.42 -6.97
C GLU A 51 -3.23 26.12 -5.88
N SER A 52 -2.32 27.07 -5.67
CA SER A 52 -1.05 26.92 -4.92
C SER A 52 -1.13 26.17 -3.57
N ALA A 53 -2.26 26.20 -2.87
CA ALA A 53 -2.46 25.50 -1.60
C ALA A 53 -2.48 23.96 -1.71
N CYS A 54 -3.13 23.40 -2.74
CA CYS A 54 -3.14 21.94 -2.95
C CYS A 54 -1.77 21.44 -3.44
N VAL A 55 -1.04 22.24 -4.22
CA VAL A 55 0.33 21.92 -4.65
C VAL A 55 1.32 21.98 -3.49
N ALA A 56 1.20 22.97 -2.60
CA ALA A 56 2.03 23.06 -1.39
C ALA A 56 1.88 21.81 -0.51
N SER A 57 0.68 21.26 -0.43
CA SER A 57 0.42 20.00 0.27
C SER A 57 1.18 18.82 -0.35
N VAL A 58 1.25 18.70 -1.68
CA VAL A 58 2.00 17.63 -2.37
C VAL A 58 3.50 17.66 -2.02
N LEU A 59 4.03 18.84 -1.68
CA LEU A 59 5.43 19.03 -1.29
C LEU A 59 5.69 18.83 0.21
N SER A 60 4.66 18.52 1.01
CA SER A 60 4.84 18.26 2.44
C SER A 60 5.83 17.11 2.64
N PRO A 61 6.79 17.25 3.57
CA PRO A 61 7.72 16.16 3.86
C PRO A 61 7.03 14.97 4.54
N ASP A 62 5.90 15.21 5.20
CA ASP A 62 5.13 14.28 6.03
C ASP A 62 3.62 14.43 5.76
N PHE A 63 2.90 13.32 5.73
CA PHE A 63 1.45 13.27 5.53
C PHE A 63 0.69 12.70 6.74
N SER A 64 1.32 12.69 7.92
CA SER A 64 0.70 12.26 9.18
C SER A 64 -0.46 13.15 9.64
N ASP A 65 -0.44 14.43 9.26
CA ASP A 65 -1.44 15.42 9.68
C ASP A 65 -2.62 15.55 8.69
N ALA A 66 -2.66 14.71 7.65
CA ALA A 66 -3.71 14.69 6.65
C ALA A 66 -5.10 14.49 7.31
N ALA A 67 -6.13 15.10 6.72
CA ALA A 67 -7.48 15.06 7.26
C ALA A 67 -8.01 13.61 7.40
N ALA A 68 -7.68 12.74 6.43
CA ALA A 68 -8.03 11.33 6.48
C ALA A 68 -7.47 10.61 7.71
N VAL A 69 -6.21 10.90 8.10
CA VAL A 69 -5.59 10.28 9.29
C VAL A 69 -6.31 10.69 10.57
N LYS A 70 -6.68 11.98 10.68
CA LYS A 70 -7.42 12.51 11.84
C LYS A 70 -8.80 11.88 11.95
N ARG A 71 -9.52 11.74 10.83
CA ARG A 71 -10.87 11.14 10.79
C ARG A 71 -10.84 9.62 10.99
N PHE A 72 -9.78 8.96 10.55
CA PHE A 72 -9.59 7.52 10.76
C PHE A 72 -9.19 7.14 12.19
N ASP A 73 -8.88 8.12 13.04
CA ASP A 73 -8.34 7.90 14.37
C ASP A 73 -9.28 7.10 15.29
N ALA A 74 -10.60 7.24 15.12
CA ALA A 74 -11.55 6.43 15.85
C ALA A 74 -11.46 4.95 15.49
N VAL A 75 -11.34 4.62 14.21
CA VAL A 75 -11.11 3.24 13.75
C VAL A 75 -9.79 2.72 14.32
N ARG A 76 -8.73 3.53 14.17
CA ARG A 76 -7.38 3.21 14.65
C ARG A 76 -7.33 2.88 16.15
N ARG A 77 -8.07 3.61 16.98
CA ARG A 77 -8.07 3.45 18.45
C ARG A 77 -8.96 2.31 18.95
N HIS A 78 -10.06 2.01 18.26
CA HIS A 78 -11.08 1.10 18.77
C HIS A 78 -11.14 -0.26 18.06
N VAL A 79 -10.43 -0.42 16.94
CA VAL A 79 -10.30 -1.74 16.29
C VAL A 79 -9.51 -2.70 17.17
N GLN A 80 -9.86 -3.99 17.13
CA GLN A 80 -9.33 -5.02 18.04
C GLN A 80 -7.93 -5.54 17.67
N CYS A 81 -7.27 -4.89 16.72
CA CYS A 81 -5.89 -5.18 16.35
C CYS A 81 -4.94 -4.52 17.36
N ILE A 82 -4.08 -5.31 18.00
CA ILE A 82 -3.16 -4.82 19.05
C ILE A 82 -2.12 -3.80 18.54
N PHE A 83 -1.90 -3.73 17.22
CA PHE A 83 -0.97 -2.78 16.60
C PHE A 83 -1.64 -1.46 16.21
N ALA A 84 -2.96 -1.45 16.01
CA ALA A 84 -3.65 -0.36 15.35
C ALA A 84 -3.50 0.97 16.10
N ALA A 85 -3.68 0.98 17.43
CA ALA A 85 -3.58 2.19 18.24
C ALA A 85 -2.21 2.90 18.14
N ARG A 86 -1.16 2.15 17.80
CA ARG A 86 0.22 2.65 17.67
C ARG A 86 0.66 2.84 16.22
N ALA A 87 -0.20 2.53 15.25
CA ALA A 87 0.14 2.61 13.84
C ALA A 87 0.49 4.05 13.45
N LYS A 88 1.60 4.18 12.73
CA LYS A 88 2.04 5.43 12.09
C LYS A 88 1.44 5.49 10.70
N LEU A 89 0.49 6.41 10.52
CA LEU A 89 -0.33 6.50 9.33
C LEU A 89 -0.06 7.80 8.57
N TRP A 90 -0.11 7.72 7.25
CA TRP A 90 -0.26 8.85 6.33
C TRP A 90 -1.63 8.81 5.66
N GLY A 91 -2.03 9.86 4.95
CA GLY A 91 -3.28 9.82 4.19
C GLY A 91 -3.49 10.92 3.16
N ASN A 92 -4.65 10.88 2.51
CA ASN A 92 -5.11 11.91 1.57
C ASN A 92 -5.84 13.06 2.29
N ASP A 93 -5.98 14.19 1.59
CA ASP A 93 -6.92 15.25 1.94
C ASP A 93 -8.02 15.27 0.88
N TRP A 94 -9.23 14.86 1.28
CA TRP A 94 -10.37 14.85 0.38
C TRP A 94 -10.76 16.27 -0.04
N CYS A 95 -10.85 16.51 -1.34
CA CYS A 95 -11.29 17.76 -1.94
C CYS A 95 -12.69 17.58 -2.55
N PRO A 96 -13.76 18.06 -1.90
CA PRO A 96 -15.13 17.90 -2.42
C PRO A 96 -15.40 18.74 -3.66
N GLN A 97 -14.64 19.83 -3.85
CA GLN A 97 -14.76 20.76 -4.99
C GLN A 97 -13.62 20.56 -5.99
N ALA A 98 -13.12 19.33 -6.14
CA ALA A 98 -11.92 19.07 -6.90
C ALA A 98 -12.06 19.55 -8.36
N CYS A 99 -11.44 20.70 -8.66
CA CYS A 99 -11.28 21.30 -9.97
C CYS A 99 -12.57 21.43 -10.82
N GLY A 100 -13.70 21.82 -10.20
CA GLY A 100 -14.95 22.02 -10.95
C GLY A 100 -15.58 20.73 -11.48
N ALA A 101 -15.32 19.60 -10.83
CA ALA A 101 -16.00 18.35 -11.14
C ALA A 101 -17.48 18.44 -10.76
N ASP A 102 -18.36 18.29 -11.77
CA ASP A 102 -19.81 18.40 -11.60
C ASP A 102 -20.49 17.07 -11.22
N SER A 103 -19.77 15.96 -11.28
CA SER A 103 -20.27 14.63 -10.93
C SER A 103 -19.45 13.97 -9.84
N GLU A 104 -20.11 13.14 -9.04
CA GLU A 104 -19.47 12.35 -7.97
C GLU A 104 -18.37 11.43 -8.51
N GLU A 105 -18.55 10.91 -9.72
CA GLU A 105 -17.53 10.08 -10.36
C GLU A 105 -16.28 10.89 -10.72
N ALA A 106 -16.46 12.10 -11.26
CA ALA A 106 -15.36 13.00 -11.55
C ALA A 106 -14.64 13.45 -10.26
N ILE A 107 -15.41 13.76 -9.20
CA ILE A 107 -14.84 14.11 -7.88
C ILE A 107 -13.98 12.96 -7.34
N LEU A 108 -14.47 11.73 -7.40
CA LEU A 108 -13.71 10.55 -6.94
C LEU A 108 -12.43 10.38 -7.77
N ALA A 109 -12.52 10.45 -9.10
CA ALA A 109 -11.38 10.31 -10.00
C ALA A 109 -10.28 11.34 -9.72
N VAL A 110 -10.67 12.61 -9.56
CA VAL A 110 -9.70 13.68 -9.26
C VAL A 110 -9.05 13.46 -7.89
N ASN A 111 -9.81 13.05 -6.86
CA ASN A 111 -9.24 12.75 -5.55
C ASN A 111 -8.27 11.56 -5.58
N VAL A 112 -8.53 10.54 -6.38
CA VAL A 112 -7.58 9.44 -6.62
C VAL A 112 -6.29 9.99 -7.25
N ALA A 113 -6.40 10.82 -8.29
CA ALA A 113 -5.24 11.40 -8.97
C ALA A 113 -4.41 12.30 -8.04
N LEU A 114 -5.05 13.15 -7.23
CA LEU A 114 -4.40 14.01 -6.24
C LEU A 114 -3.67 13.21 -5.15
N CYS A 115 -4.09 11.97 -4.89
CA CYS A 115 -3.47 11.10 -3.91
C CYS A 115 -2.19 10.40 -4.43
N LEU A 116 -2.06 10.17 -5.74
CA LEU A 116 -0.98 9.37 -6.32
C LEU A 116 0.43 9.82 -5.90
N PRO A 117 0.79 11.13 -5.95
CA PRO A 117 2.12 11.57 -5.52
C PRO A 117 2.41 11.28 -4.05
N ARG A 118 1.38 11.35 -3.18
CA ARG A 118 1.51 11.08 -1.75
C ARG A 118 1.71 9.60 -1.47
N LEU A 119 0.93 8.75 -2.14
CA LEU A 119 1.08 7.30 -2.04
C LEU A 119 2.44 6.84 -2.57
N LEU A 120 2.93 7.43 -3.67
CA LEU A 120 4.28 7.17 -4.16
C LEU A 120 5.34 7.55 -3.12
N ARG A 121 5.24 8.76 -2.54
CA ARG A 121 6.16 9.17 -1.47
C ARG A 121 6.09 8.21 -0.28
N PHE A 122 4.90 7.81 0.14
CA PHE A 122 4.69 6.84 1.20
C PHE A 122 5.48 5.54 0.94
N CYS A 123 5.30 4.93 -0.23
CA CYS A 123 6.01 3.70 -0.61
C CYS A 123 7.53 3.89 -0.65
N LEU A 124 8.02 5.03 -1.16
CA LEU A 124 9.46 5.34 -1.17
C LEU A 124 10.03 5.48 0.25
N MET A 125 9.31 6.12 1.16
CA MET A 125 9.74 6.26 2.55
C MET A 125 9.76 4.91 3.27
N VAL A 126 8.75 4.06 3.05
CA VAL A 126 8.74 2.68 3.57
C VAL A 126 9.96 1.91 3.09
N LYS A 127 10.28 1.96 1.79
CA LYS A 127 11.47 1.33 1.20
C LYS A 127 12.79 1.86 1.75
N GLN A 128 12.81 3.11 2.22
CA GLN A 128 13.96 3.73 2.89
C GLN A 128 14.06 3.36 4.38
N GLY A 129 13.19 2.49 4.88
CA GLY A 129 13.16 2.04 6.28
C GLY A 129 12.38 2.96 7.21
N ALA A 130 11.55 3.87 6.69
CA ALA A 130 10.63 4.62 7.54
C ALA A 130 9.65 3.65 8.19
N ALA A 131 9.44 3.81 9.50
CA ALA A 131 8.49 3.01 10.26
C ALA A 131 7.05 3.49 10.02
N LEU A 132 6.56 3.42 8.77
CA LEU A 132 5.20 3.77 8.38
C LEU A 132 4.36 2.51 8.22
N ASP A 133 3.22 2.44 8.91
CA ASP A 133 2.42 1.22 9.04
C ASP A 133 1.23 1.15 8.07
N GLY A 134 0.79 2.29 7.54
CA GLY A 134 -0.27 2.34 6.54
C GLY A 134 -0.55 3.74 5.97
N PHE A 135 -1.24 3.74 4.84
CA PHE A 135 -1.75 4.93 4.17
C PHE A 135 -3.29 4.86 4.12
N VAL A 136 -3.96 5.89 4.62
CA VAL A 136 -5.41 5.97 4.67
C VAL A 136 -5.91 6.81 3.50
N PHE A 137 -6.75 6.20 2.65
CA PHE A 137 -7.54 6.91 1.66
C PHE A 137 -8.97 7.03 2.16
N GLU A 138 -9.36 8.25 2.55
CA GLU A 138 -10.74 8.61 2.88
C GLU A 138 -11.51 8.98 1.61
N ILE A 139 -12.75 8.49 1.51
CA ILE A 139 -13.75 8.91 0.53
C ILE A 139 -14.93 9.54 1.28
N ARG A 140 -15.34 10.76 0.90
CA ARG A 140 -16.47 11.45 1.53
C ARG A 140 -17.65 11.57 0.57
N GLY A 141 -18.82 11.14 1.01
CA GLY A 141 -20.07 11.09 0.27
C GLY A 141 -20.82 9.80 0.59
N ARG A 142 -22.10 9.94 0.97
CA ARG A 142 -22.96 8.83 1.40
C ARG A 142 -23.20 7.81 0.29
N ASN A 143 -23.44 8.32 -0.90
CA ASN A 143 -23.50 7.65 -2.20
C ASN A 143 -22.31 6.70 -2.48
N TYR A 144 -21.16 6.88 -1.84
CA TYR A 144 -20.03 5.94 -1.96
C TYR A 144 -20.07 4.75 -1.01
N CYS A 145 -20.85 4.79 0.07
CA CYS A 145 -20.67 3.85 1.18
C CYS A 145 -21.90 3.55 2.06
N ASP A 146 -23.08 4.08 1.73
CA ASP A 146 -24.33 3.78 2.44
C ASP A 146 -24.76 2.32 2.24
N GLU A 147 -24.48 1.75 1.07
CA GLU A 147 -24.80 0.35 0.72
C GLU A 147 -23.54 -0.43 0.35
N LEU A 148 -23.55 -1.73 0.65
CA LEU A 148 -22.41 -2.62 0.37
C LEU A 148 -22.04 -2.66 -1.12
N ALA A 149 -23.04 -2.61 -2.03
CA ALA A 149 -22.80 -2.61 -3.47
C ALA A 149 -22.12 -1.32 -3.95
N SER A 150 -22.60 -0.16 -3.49
CA SER A 150 -21.98 1.14 -3.76
C SER A 150 -20.57 1.23 -3.18
N PHE A 151 -20.37 0.67 -1.98
CA PHE A 151 -19.05 0.60 -1.35
C PHE A 151 -18.08 -0.28 -2.15
N ALA A 152 -18.49 -1.48 -2.55
CA ALA A 152 -17.67 -2.37 -3.38
C ALA A 152 -17.27 -1.71 -4.69
N THR A 153 -18.22 -1.03 -5.35
CA THR A 153 -17.97 -0.27 -6.58
C THR A 153 -16.99 0.87 -6.36
N THR A 154 -17.12 1.61 -5.26
CA THR A 154 -16.19 2.69 -4.89
C THR A 154 -14.78 2.15 -4.66
N VAL A 155 -14.64 1.09 -3.86
CA VAL A 155 -13.34 0.46 -3.60
C VAL A 155 -12.69 -0.01 -4.91
N ARG A 156 -13.45 -0.61 -5.82
CA ARG A 156 -12.99 -0.98 -7.16
C ARG A 156 -12.45 0.23 -7.91
N LYS A 157 -13.24 1.30 -8.03
CA LYS A 157 -12.85 2.53 -8.75
C LYS A 157 -11.56 3.14 -8.19
N VAL A 158 -11.44 3.22 -6.85
CA VAL A 158 -10.23 3.74 -6.20
C VAL A 158 -9.03 2.85 -6.50
N LEU A 159 -9.11 1.54 -6.25
CA LEU A 159 -7.98 0.63 -6.45
C LEU A 159 -7.58 0.51 -7.92
N THR A 160 -8.54 0.51 -8.86
CA THR A 160 -8.25 0.56 -10.29
C THR A 160 -7.56 1.87 -10.68
N GLY A 161 -8.02 3.01 -10.17
CA GLY A 161 -7.38 4.31 -10.43
C GLY A 161 -5.96 4.39 -9.84
N LEU A 162 -5.74 3.85 -8.64
CA LEU A 162 -4.40 3.74 -8.05
C LEU A 162 -3.49 2.81 -8.86
N SER A 163 -3.99 1.65 -9.30
CA SER A 163 -3.27 0.71 -10.18
C SER A 163 -2.87 1.36 -11.50
N ALA A 164 -3.80 2.07 -12.15
CA ALA A 164 -3.54 2.77 -13.40
C ALA A 164 -2.51 3.91 -13.25
N GLY A 165 -2.41 4.48 -12.06
CA GLY A 165 -1.42 5.49 -11.69
C GLY A 165 -0.11 4.93 -11.11
N ASP A 166 0.10 3.61 -11.09
CA ASP A 166 1.32 3.02 -10.56
C ASP A 166 2.53 3.37 -11.45
N PRO A 167 3.55 4.10 -10.95
CA PRO A 167 4.73 4.45 -11.74
C PRO A 167 5.60 3.24 -12.14
N SER A 168 5.35 2.05 -11.58
CA SER A 168 6.02 0.82 -11.99
C SER A 168 5.49 0.25 -13.31
N GLY A 169 4.32 0.72 -13.77
CA GLY A 169 3.61 0.21 -14.94
C GLY A 169 2.89 -1.13 -14.69
N THR A 170 2.88 -1.63 -13.46
CA THR A 170 2.08 -2.80 -13.09
C THR A 170 0.61 -2.43 -13.03
N ASP A 171 -0.22 -3.09 -13.83
CA ASP A 171 -1.67 -3.02 -13.70
C ASP A 171 -2.18 -4.25 -12.93
N CYS A 172 -2.46 -4.08 -11.63
CA CYS A 172 -2.97 -5.15 -10.77
C CYS A 172 -4.33 -5.68 -11.22
N PHE A 173 -5.10 -4.94 -12.02
CA PHE A 173 -6.40 -5.40 -12.51
C PHE A 173 -6.30 -6.09 -13.87
N LYS A 174 -5.12 -6.11 -14.49
CA LYS A 174 -4.85 -6.86 -15.72
C LYS A 174 -4.59 -8.33 -15.40
N GLY A 175 -5.67 -9.09 -15.23
CA GLY A 175 -5.60 -10.55 -15.04
C GLY A 175 -6.66 -11.08 -14.08
N ARG A 176 -6.38 -12.23 -13.48
CA ARG A 176 -7.26 -12.89 -12.52
C ARG A 176 -7.07 -12.35 -11.10
N VAL A 177 -7.88 -11.37 -10.73
CA VAL A 177 -7.89 -10.76 -9.37
C VAL A 177 -8.28 -11.77 -8.29
N ASP A 178 -9.09 -12.77 -8.66
CA ASP A 178 -9.49 -13.91 -7.81
C ASP A 178 -8.38 -14.99 -7.70
N GLY A 179 -7.21 -14.76 -8.28
CA GLY A 179 -6.10 -15.71 -8.26
C GLY A 179 -5.37 -15.74 -6.92
N ARG A 180 -4.90 -16.92 -6.49
CA ARG A 180 -4.12 -17.10 -5.24
C ARG A 180 -2.79 -16.32 -5.20
N GLY A 181 -2.22 -16.00 -6.37
CA GLY A 181 -0.99 -15.22 -6.49
C GLY A 181 -1.24 -13.72 -6.68
N TRP A 182 -2.50 -13.29 -6.68
CA TRP A 182 -2.83 -11.89 -6.84
C TRP A 182 -2.66 -11.14 -5.52
N TYR A 183 -2.09 -9.94 -5.59
CA TYR A 183 -2.06 -8.98 -4.49
C TYR A 183 -2.10 -7.57 -5.11
N PHE A 184 -2.64 -6.62 -4.35
CA PHE A 184 -2.55 -5.23 -4.76
C PHE A 184 -1.10 -4.75 -4.59
N GLN A 185 -0.58 -4.07 -5.61
CA GLN A 185 0.78 -3.56 -5.64
C GLN A 185 0.75 -2.10 -6.09
N PHE A 186 1.63 -1.28 -5.52
CA PHE A 186 1.86 0.08 -6.00
C PHE A 186 3.34 0.43 -5.84
N ALA A 187 3.96 1.02 -6.86
CA ALA A 187 5.39 1.34 -6.89
C ALA A 187 6.29 0.11 -6.59
N ARG A 188 5.87 -1.08 -7.05
CA ARG A 188 6.49 -2.39 -6.72
C ARG A 188 6.50 -2.72 -5.22
N GLU A 189 5.60 -2.15 -4.44
CA GLU A 189 5.39 -2.47 -3.04
C GLU A 189 4.11 -3.30 -2.91
N PRO A 190 4.17 -4.55 -2.42
CA PRO A 190 2.96 -5.31 -2.10
C PRO A 190 2.22 -4.62 -0.95
N ILE A 191 0.91 -4.42 -1.13
CA ILE A 191 0.06 -3.67 -0.21
C ILE A 191 -1.12 -4.56 0.21
N PHE A 192 -1.23 -4.78 1.51
CA PHE A 192 -2.42 -5.32 2.13
C PHE A 192 -3.50 -4.24 2.22
N VAL A 193 -4.68 -4.54 1.69
CA VAL A 193 -5.81 -3.58 1.65
C VAL A 193 -6.88 -4.01 2.65
N THR A 194 -7.32 -3.08 3.47
CA THR A 194 -8.41 -3.27 4.43
C THR A 194 -9.33 -2.07 4.38
N THR A 195 -10.64 -2.30 4.45
CA THR A 195 -11.63 -1.25 4.22
C THR A 195 -12.61 -1.12 5.39
N PHE A 196 -13.17 0.07 5.58
CA PHE A 196 -14.14 0.39 6.63
C PHE A 196 -15.22 1.33 6.09
N ALA A 197 -16.48 1.11 6.47
CA ALA A 197 -17.61 1.85 5.93
C ALA A 197 -18.78 1.95 6.92
N PRO A 198 -19.70 2.93 6.76
CA PRO A 198 -20.88 3.06 7.61
C PRO A 198 -21.93 1.97 7.37
N CYS A 199 -21.93 1.32 6.20
CA CYS A 199 -22.86 0.23 5.89
C CYS A 199 -22.67 -1.01 6.80
N TYR A 200 -21.54 -1.12 7.50
CA TYR A 200 -21.27 -2.21 8.43
C TYR A 200 -21.80 -1.89 9.83
N ASP A 201 -22.49 -2.84 10.45
CA ASP A 201 -23.00 -2.69 11.82
C ASP A 201 -21.90 -2.72 12.88
N SER A 202 -22.28 -2.47 14.14
CA SER A 202 -21.34 -2.40 15.27
C SER A 202 -20.65 -3.71 15.65
N ALA A 203 -21.22 -4.85 15.25
CA ALA A 203 -20.68 -6.20 15.45
C ALA A 203 -19.80 -6.64 14.27
N HIS A 204 -19.71 -5.85 13.21
CA HIS A 204 -18.91 -6.22 12.05
C HIS A 204 -17.41 -5.86 12.23
N PRO A 205 -16.45 -6.70 11.75
CA PRO A 205 -15.02 -6.39 11.82
C PRO A 205 -14.58 -5.15 11.04
N ARG A 206 -15.39 -4.69 10.07
CA ARG A 206 -15.15 -3.48 9.26
C ARG A 206 -15.93 -2.25 9.74
N TYR A 207 -16.52 -2.33 10.93
CA TYR A 207 -17.21 -1.20 11.55
C TYR A 207 -16.28 -0.01 11.80
N GLN A 208 -16.78 1.20 11.56
CA GLN A 208 -16.03 2.44 11.75
C GLN A 208 -16.50 3.31 12.92
N PHE A 209 -17.20 2.73 13.90
CA PHE A 209 -17.52 3.42 15.17
C PHE A 209 -18.44 4.64 15.04
N ASN A 210 -19.21 4.72 13.94
CA ASN A 210 -20.21 5.77 13.67
C ASN A 210 -19.71 7.22 13.82
N GLN A 211 -18.40 7.47 13.69
CA GLN A 211 -17.87 8.84 13.78
C GLN A 211 -18.04 9.63 12.48
N HIS A 212 -17.99 8.94 11.34
CA HIS A 212 -18.05 9.54 10.01
C HIS A 212 -19.01 8.77 9.12
N THR A 213 -20.30 8.89 9.40
CA THR A 213 -21.37 8.18 8.68
C THR A 213 -21.50 8.60 7.20
N ASP A 214 -20.82 9.67 6.81
CA ASP A 214 -20.74 10.20 5.45
C ASP A 214 -19.47 9.77 4.70
N SER A 215 -18.62 8.94 5.30
CA SER A 215 -17.31 8.61 4.75
C SER A 215 -17.00 7.12 4.87
N CYS A 216 -16.15 6.63 3.97
CA CYS A 216 -15.51 5.32 4.08
C CYS A 216 -13.99 5.44 3.92
N PHE A 217 -13.29 4.39 4.35
CA PHE A 217 -11.83 4.39 4.42
C PHE A 217 -11.26 3.14 3.77
N ILE A 218 -10.18 3.33 3.00
CA ILE A 218 -9.33 2.27 2.48
C ILE A 218 -7.95 2.44 3.13
N LEU A 219 -7.56 1.47 3.95
CA LEU A 219 -6.24 1.38 4.58
C LEU A 219 -5.33 0.51 3.72
N LEU A 220 -4.25 1.11 3.22
CA LEU A 220 -3.20 0.50 2.41
C LEU A 220 -1.97 0.25 3.30
N GLN A 221 -1.67 -1.01 3.64
CA GLN A 221 -0.57 -1.36 4.52
C GLN A 221 0.53 -2.09 3.74
N PRO A 222 1.77 -1.57 3.69
CA PRO A 222 2.85 -2.24 2.98
C PRO A 222 3.23 -3.53 3.70
N GLU A 223 3.67 -4.55 2.97
CA GLU A 223 4.08 -5.83 3.57
C GLU A 223 5.20 -5.65 4.60
N GLU A 224 6.12 -4.72 4.34
CA GLU A 224 7.20 -4.33 5.25
C GLU A 224 6.69 -3.92 6.64
N SER A 225 5.46 -3.40 6.74
CA SER A 225 4.82 -3.11 8.03
C SER A 225 4.65 -4.37 8.87
N PHE A 226 4.14 -5.46 8.27
CA PHE A 226 3.93 -6.71 8.97
C PHE A 226 5.23 -7.39 9.38
N LEU A 227 6.28 -7.28 8.56
CA LEU A 227 7.61 -7.80 8.87
C LEU A 227 8.19 -7.14 10.14
N ARG A 228 8.00 -5.83 10.32
CA ARG A 228 8.45 -5.12 11.53
C ARG A 228 7.71 -5.54 12.80
N HIS A 229 6.50 -6.07 12.67
CA HIS A 229 5.68 -6.51 13.80
C HIS A 229 5.85 -8.01 14.11
N ASP A 230 6.79 -8.69 13.44
CA ASP A 230 7.13 -10.11 13.66
C ASP A 230 5.87 -11.01 13.67
N LEU A 231 5.00 -10.81 12.69
CA LEU A 231 3.80 -11.63 12.55
C LEU A 231 4.18 -13.06 12.17
N PRO A 232 3.69 -14.08 12.88
CA PRO A 232 3.89 -15.47 12.49
C PRO A 232 3.22 -15.73 11.14
N PRO A 233 3.64 -16.81 10.43
CA PRO A 233 2.98 -17.27 9.23
C PRO A 233 1.47 -17.39 9.41
N ASP A 234 0.73 -17.23 8.31
CA ASP A 234 -0.71 -17.43 8.39
C ASP A 234 -1.05 -18.89 8.71
N LYS A 235 -2.21 -19.10 9.33
CA LYS A 235 -2.69 -20.42 9.73
C LYS A 235 -4.20 -20.52 9.57
N PRO A 236 -4.72 -21.72 9.25
CA PRO A 236 -6.14 -21.92 9.05
C PRO A 236 -6.94 -21.69 10.33
N ARG A 237 -8.26 -21.52 10.17
CA ARG A 237 -9.19 -21.31 11.29
C ARG A 237 -9.13 -22.43 12.32
N SER A 238 -9.14 -23.68 11.86
CA SER A 238 -8.99 -24.88 12.70
C SER A 238 -7.69 -24.93 13.53
N ALA A 239 -6.62 -24.26 13.09
CA ALA A 239 -5.35 -24.18 13.80
C ALA A 239 -5.21 -22.94 14.69
N THR A 240 -6.23 -22.08 14.76
CA THR A 240 -6.22 -20.89 15.62
C THR A 240 -6.53 -21.28 17.06
N ASN A 241 -5.67 -20.92 18.02
CA ASN A 241 -5.93 -21.17 19.44
C ASN A 241 -6.77 -20.03 20.02
N TRP A 242 -8.09 -20.23 20.04
CA TRP A 242 -9.06 -19.23 20.46
C TRP A 242 -9.06 -18.99 21.99
N GLU A 243 -8.89 -20.06 22.76
CA GLU A 243 -9.02 -20.03 24.22
C GLU A 243 -7.71 -19.57 24.89
N THR A 244 -6.57 -20.08 24.41
CA THR A 244 -5.24 -19.74 24.93
C THR A 244 -4.33 -19.27 23.80
N PRO A 245 -4.51 -18.03 23.29
CA PRO A 245 -3.74 -17.50 22.16
C PRO A 245 -2.23 -17.67 22.30
N ALA A 246 -1.63 -18.48 21.42
CA ALA A 246 -0.22 -18.84 21.52
C ALA A 246 0.70 -17.77 20.93
N ASP A 247 0.24 -17.09 19.89
CA ASP A 247 1.00 -16.07 19.16
C ASP A 247 0.21 -14.78 18.95
N VAL A 248 0.83 -13.78 18.32
CA VAL A 248 0.20 -12.49 18.08
C VAL A 248 -1.01 -12.55 17.14
N ARG A 249 -1.01 -13.48 16.18
CA ARG A 249 -2.11 -13.67 15.24
C ARG A 249 -3.32 -14.26 15.95
N ASP A 250 -3.12 -15.26 16.82
CA ASP A 250 -4.18 -15.77 17.69
C ASP A 250 -4.75 -14.70 18.59
N ARG A 251 -3.88 -13.87 19.20
CA ARG A 251 -4.34 -12.79 20.10
C ARG A 251 -5.25 -11.81 19.38
N ILE A 252 -4.89 -11.41 18.16
CA ILE A 252 -5.72 -10.52 17.33
C ILE A 252 -7.06 -11.21 17.00
N ARG A 253 -7.02 -12.45 16.49
CA ARG A 253 -8.24 -13.21 16.13
C ARG A 253 -9.18 -13.39 17.32
N ALA A 254 -8.65 -13.86 18.44
CA ALA A 254 -9.40 -14.03 19.68
C ALA A 254 -9.97 -12.70 20.20
N ASN A 255 -9.23 -11.60 20.10
CA ASN A 255 -9.74 -10.27 20.49
C ASN A 255 -10.92 -9.83 19.62
N PHE A 256 -10.86 -10.00 18.30
CA PHE A 256 -12.00 -9.71 17.42
C PHE A 256 -13.22 -10.57 17.80
N ARG A 257 -13.04 -11.88 18.02
CA ARG A 257 -14.12 -12.79 18.43
C ARG A 257 -14.73 -12.43 19.79
N ARG A 258 -13.91 -12.13 20.81
CA ARG A 258 -14.40 -11.74 22.15
C ARG A 258 -15.24 -10.46 22.14
N HIS A 259 -15.04 -9.59 21.17
CA HIS A 259 -15.82 -8.37 21.00
C HIS A 259 -16.98 -8.53 20.00
N GLY A 260 -17.32 -9.77 19.64
CA GLY A 260 -18.40 -10.05 18.68
C GLY A 260 -18.10 -9.60 17.26
N ARG A 261 -16.84 -9.29 16.92
CA ARG A 261 -16.38 -8.81 15.61
C ARG A 261 -15.51 -9.80 14.88
N GLU A 262 -15.84 -11.07 15.01
CA GLU A 262 -15.08 -12.11 14.34
C GLU A 262 -15.09 -11.90 12.81
N TYR A 263 -13.99 -12.23 12.15
CA TYR A 263 -13.85 -12.16 10.71
C TYR A 263 -13.54 -13.53 10.12
N ARG A 264 -13.85 -13.70 8.83
CA ARG A 264 -13.57 -14.93 8.09
C ARG A 264 -12.09 -15.28 8.17
N ILE A 265 -11.79 -16.51 8.56
CA ILE A 265 -10.47 -17.10 8.45
C ILE A 265 -10.65 -18.39 7.65
N PRO A 266 -10.00 -18.57 6.49
CA PRO A 266 -10.14 -19.80 5.71
C PRO A 266 -9.56 -21.01 6.43
N GLU A 267 -9.99 -22.20 6.00
CA GLU A 267 -9.37 -23.47 6.42
C GLU A 267 -8.08 -23.80 5.67
N THR A 268 -7.63 -22.91 4.78
CA THR A 268 -6.34 -23.01 4.09
C THR A 268 -5.57 -21.70 4.27
N THR A 269 -4.25 -21.74 4.10
CA THR A 269 -3.40 -20.54 4.02
C THR A 269 -3.24 -20.04 2.59
N SER A 270 -3.88 -20.72 1.63
CA SER A 270 -3.77 -20.45 0.20
C SER A 270 -5.13 -20.04 -0.33
N TYR A 271 -5.40 -18.74 -0.28
CA TYR A 271 -6.66 -18.12 -0.66
C TYR A 271 -6.40 -16.82 -1.44
N PRO A 272 -7.36 -16.36 -2.26
CA PRO A 272 -7.24 -15.07 -2.95
C PRO A 272 -7.31 -13.91 -1.93
N PRO A 273 -6.31 -13.02 -1.85
CA PRO A 273 -6.36 -11.86 -0.96
C PRO A 273 -7.50 -10.90 -1.28
N ALA A 274 -7.94 -10.84 -2.54
CA ALA A 274 -9.04 -9.99 -2.99
C ALA A 274 -10.35 -10.25 -2.22
N ASP A 275 -10.62 -11.50 -1.83
CA ASP A 275 -11.80 -11.90 -1.07
C ASP A 275 -11.96 -11.16 0.27
N PHE A 276 -10.88 -10.57 0.79
CA PHE A 276 -10.85 -9.96 2.12
C PHE A 276 -10.87 -8.43 2.09
N ILE A 277 -10.78 -7.81 0.91
CA ILE A 277 -10.70 -6.36 0.76
C ILE A 277 -12.04 -5.72 1.13
N VAL A 278 -13.13 -6.19 0.53
CA VAL A 278 -14.50 -5.81 0.88
C VAL A 278 -15.17 -7.03 1.53
N ALA A 279 -15.53 -6.90 2.80
CA ALA A 279 -16.18 -7.97 3.53
C ALA A 279 -17.70 -7.99 3.22
N PRO A 280 -18.36 -9.15 3.18
CA PRO A 280 -19.81 -9.21 3.07
C PRO A 280 -20.49 -8.76 4.37
N MET A 281 -21.82 -8.62 4.37
CA MET A 281 -22.58 -8.15 5.54
C MET A 281 -22.47 -9.13 6.71
N ASP A 282 -22.61 -10.43 6.46
CA ASP A 282 -22.25 -11.47 7.41
C ASP A 282 -20.88 -12.07 7.05
N ALA A 283 -19.82 -11.52 7.66
CA ALA A 283 -18.44 -11.95 7.41
C ALA A 283 -18.17 -13.44 7.65
N LEU A 284 -19.03 -14.15 8.39
CA LEU A 284 -18.83 -15.57 8.70
C LEU A 284 -19.63 -16.51 7.80
N ARG A 285 -20.75 -16.05 7.24
CA ARG A 285 -21.69 -16.91 6.49
C ARG A 285 -21.77 -16.58 5.01
N ASP A 286 -21.64 -15.32 4.65
CA ASP A 286 -21.84 -14.88 3.28
C ASP A 286 -20.63 -15.18 2.40
N SER A 287 -20.87 -15.30 1.10
CA SER A 287 -19.80 -15.42 0.12
C SER A 287 -18.98 -14.13 0.04
N PRO A 288 -17.68 -14.20 -0.31
CA PRO A 288 -16.86 -13.01 -0.51
C PRO A 288 -17.45 -12.05 -1.53
N VAL A 289 -17.37 -10.75 -1.25
CA VAL A 289 -17.81 -9.71 -2.18
C VAL A 289 -16.78 -9.58 -3.30
N ARG A 290 -17.19 -9.92 -4.52
CA ARG A 290 -16.36 -9.81 -5.72
C ARG A 290 -16.27 -8.37 -6.22
N PHE A 291 -15.71 -7.49 -5.39
CA PHE A 291 -15.65 -6.05 -5.68
C PHE A 291 -14.91 -5.72 -7.00
N TRP A 292 -14.07 -6.63 -7.51
CA TRP A 292 -13.32 -6.44 -8.75
C TRP A 292 -14.14 -6.67 -10.02
N GLU A 293 -15.26 -7.37 -9.95
CA GLU A 293 -16.14 -7.59 -11.09
C GLU A 293 -16.86 -6.29 -11.45
N GLN A 294 -17.00 -6.01 -12.75
CA GLN A 294 -17.92 -4.98 -13.18
C GLN A 294 -19.33 -5.52 -12.90
N GLY A 295 -20.08 -4.87 -12.02
CA GLY A 295 -21.51 -5.14 -11.94
C GLY A 295 -22.11 -4.98 -13.34
N GLU A 296 -23.17 -5.74 -13.65
CA GLU A 296 -23.93 -5.63 -14.91
C GLU A 296 -24.65 -4.27 -15.09
N THR A 297 -24.21 -3.23 -14.38
CA THR A 297 -24.64 -1.85 -14.59
C THR A 297 -24.20 -1.41 -15.98
N SER A 298 -25.10 -1.60 -16.95
CA SER A 298 -25.15 -1.03 -18.30
C SER A 298 -23.85 -0.37 -18.77
N SER A 299 -23.13 -1.08 -19.62
CA SER A 299 -21.77 -0.93 -20.13
C SER A 299 -21.30 0.44 -20.68
N ASP A 300 -22.11 1.49 -20.64
CA ASP A 300 -21.91 2.68 -21.47
C ASP A 300 -21.15 3.84 -20.80
N SER A 301 -20.89 3.83 -19.49
CA SER A 301 -20.32 5.01 -18.79
C SER A 301 -18.85 4.89 -18.34
N PHE A 302 -18.29 3.67 -18.21
CA PHE A 302 -16.98 3.51 -17.54
C PHE A 302 -15.75 3.67 -18.45
N LEU A 303 -15.89 3.63 -19.77
CA LEU A 303 -14.75 3.84 -20.69
C LEU A 303 -14.17 5.26 -20.64
N ALA A 304 -14.84 6.20 -19.97
CA ALA A 304 -14.33 7.54 -19.71
C ALA A 304 -13.13 7.56 -18.73
N PHE A 305 -12.96 6.54 -17.89
CA PHE A 305 -11.80 6.44 -16.97
C PHE A 305 -10.49 6.09 -17.70
N SER A 306 -10.59 5.49 -18.88
CA SER A 306 -9.45 5.03 -19.67
C SER A 306 -9.04 6.01 -20.78
N GLN A 307 -9.79 7.11 -20.97
CA GLN A 307 -9.50 8.14 -21.97
C GLN A 307 -9.20 9.48 -21.30
N PRO A 308 -7.91 9.85 -21.14
CA PRO A 308 -7.51 11.14 -20.56
C PRO A 308 -7.93 12.36 -21.41
N ALA A 309 -8.43 12.14 -22.63
CA ALA A 309 -8.82 13.19 -23.57
C ALA A 309 -10.12 13.93 -23.17
N LEU A 310 -11.09 13.27 -22.53
CA LEU A 310 -12.39 13.89 -22.21
C LEU A 310 -12.30 14.92 -21.08
N ILE A 311 -11.45 14.70 -20.08
CA ILE A 311 -11.30 15.66 -18.98
C ILE A 311 -10.45 16.88 -19.42
N SER A 312 -9.58 16.72 -20.43
CA SER A 312 -8.84 17.85 -21.01
C SER A 312 -9.72 18.78 -21.86
N GLY A 313 -10.87 18.31 -22.35
CA GLY A 313 -11.79 19.10 -23.18
C GLY A 313 -12.87 19.86 -22.41
N MET A 314 -13.35 19.34 -21.27
CA MET A 314 -14.45 19.96 -20.50
C MET A 314 -14.08 21.27 -19.80
N LEU A 315 -12.80 21.56 -19.62
CA LEU A 315 -12.31 22.77 -18.92
C LEU A 315 -11.94 23.94 -19.86
N LEU A 316 -12.11 23.79 -21.18
CA LEU A 316 -11.67 24.79 -22.16
C LEU A 316 -12.76 25.77 -22.65
N ASP A 317 -14.05 25.58 -22.32
CA ASP A 317 -15.12 26.37 -22.94
C ASP A 317 -16.00 27.24 -22.01
N GLN A 318 -15.74 27.31 -20.70
CA GLN A 318 -16.58 28.12 -19.79
C GLN A 318 -15.81 29.00 -18.78
N VAL A 319 -14.84 29.79 -19.26
CA VAL A 319 -14.37 30.96 -18.50
C VAL A 319 -14.41 32.20 -19.39
N ARG A 320 -15.62 32.74 -19.59
CA ARG A 320 -15.80 34.18 -19.85
C ARG A 320 -16.03 34.87 -18.50
N PRO A 321 -15.41 36.02 -18.22
CA PRO A 321 -15.68 36.76 -17.00
C PRO A 321 -17.10 37.33 -17.08
N ALA A 322 -18.01 36.83 -16.25
CA ALA A 322 -19.36 37.37 -16.12
C ALA A 322 -19.34 38.55 -15.13
N SER A 323 -19.54 39.73 -15.67
CA SER A 323 -19.95 40.94 -14.96
C SER A 323 -21.34 40.76 -14.36
N CYS A 324 -21.51 41.19 -13.11
CA CYS A 324 -22.75 41.24 -12.36
C CYS A 324 -23.84 42.05 -13.08
N ILE A 325 -25.03 41.47 -13.31
CA ILE A 325 -26.31 42.19 -13.39
C ILE A 325 -27.39 41.31 -12.77
N GLU A 326 -28.09 41.88 -11.78
CA GLU A 326 -29.33 41.36 -11.19
C GLU A 326 -30.48 41.42 -12.21
N THR A 327 -31.35 40.40 -12.23
CA THR A 327 -32.80 40.63 -12.22
C THR A 327 -33.60 39.37 -11.91
N SER A 328 -34.60 39.59 -11.06
CA SER A 328 -35.73 38.77 -10.63
C SER A 328 -36.59 38.20 -11.77
N GLY A 329 -37.23 37.03 -11.54
CA GLY A 329 -38.32 36.56 -12.41
C GLY A 329 -38.92 35.20 -12.04
N GLN A 330 -40.18 35.24 -11.60
CA GLN A 330 -41.08 34.17 -11.13
C GLN A 330 -41.48 33.05 -12.14
N ALA A 331 -41.76 31.87 -11.55
CA ALA A 331 -42.97 31.02 -11.65
C ALA A 331 -43.33 30.13 -12.87
N ALA A 332 -44.05 29.05 -12.49
CA ALA A 332 -44.98 28.16 -13.21
C ALA A 332 -44.37 26.95 -13.96
N LEU A 333 -44.67 25.68 -13.62
CA LEU A 333 -45.93 24.91 -13.48
C LEU A 333 -46.46 24.34 -14.82
N ALA A 334 -46.38 23.01 -14.97
CA ALA A 334 -47.31 22.06 -15.66
C ALA A 334 -46.51 20.78 -16.02
N THR A 335 -46.74 19.61 -15.41
CA THR A 335 -47.82 18.63 -15.65
C THR A 335 -47.90 18.17 -17.12
N THR A 336 -47.72 16.87 -17.41
CA THR A 336 -48.79 15.91 -17.81
C THR A 336 -48.23 14.65 -18.54
N THR A 337 -48.79 13.49 -18.14
CA THR A 337 -49.04 12.22 -18.88
C THR A 337 -47.93 11.26 -19.32
N ALA A 338 -47.86 10.16 -18.57
CA ALA A 338 -48.17 8.77 -18.97
C ALA A 338 -48.14 8.39 -20.47
N SER A 339 -47.36 7.34 -20.78
CA SER A 339 -47.81 6.32 -21.73
C SER A 339 -47.24 4.94 -21.37
N ARG A 340 -48.11 3.95 -21.53
CA ARG A 340 -48.05 2.54 -21.18
C ARG A 340 -47.56 1.76 -22.41
N GLY A 341 -46.44 1.05 -22.31
CA GLY A 341 -45.89 0.21 -23.39
C GLY A 341 -45.65 -1.22 -22.91
N LYS A 342 -46.30 -2.17 -23.59
CA LYS A 342 -46.37 -3.61 -23.31
C LYS A 342 -45.56 -4.36 -24.38
N MET A 343 -45.18 -5.61 -24.07
CA MET A 343 -44.51 -6.63 -24.93
C MET A 343 -42.98 -6.51 -24.93
N ARG A 344 -42.17 -7.58 -25.03
CA ARG A 344 -42.40 -8.96 -25.46
C ARG A 344 -41.25 -9.81 -24.92
N SER A 345 -41.55 -11.02 -24.44
CA SER A 345 -40.57 -12.05 -24.11
C SER A 345 -40.08 -12.75 -25.37
N GLU A 346 -38.78 -12.74 -25.63
CA GLU A 346 -38.14 -13.64 -26.61
C GLU A 346 -37.02 -14.44 -25.96
N SER A 347 -37.24 -15.74 -25.89
CA SER A 347 -36.29 -16.79 -25.58
C SER A 347 -35.35 -17.00 -26.78
N ARG A 348 -34.04 -16.91 -26.57
CA ARG A 348 -33.03 -17.43 -27.52
C ARG A 348 -32.12 -18.43 -26.82
N GLN A 349 -32.23 -19.68 -27.26
CA GLN A 349 -31.26 -20.75 -27.05
C GLN A 349 -30.00 -20.43 -27.85
N GLY A 350 -28.86 -20.34 -27.17
CA GLY A 350 -27.53 -20.13 -27.75
C GLY A 350 -26.76 -21.44 -27.80
N VAL A 351 -26.36 -21.80 -29.01
CA VAL A 351 -25.66 -23.02 -29.42
C VAL A 351 -24.21 -23.03 -28.90
N ALA A 352 -23.81 -24.15 -28.30
CA ALA A 352 -22.42 -24.43 -27.91
C ALA A 352 -21.55 -24.61 -29.16
N SER A 353 -20.61 -23.69 -29.37
CA SER A 353 -19.58 -23.77 -30.41
C SER A 353 -18.22 -23.96 -29.75
N SER A 354 -17.71 -25.19 -29.84
CA SER A 354 -16.36 -25.58 -29.45
C SER A 354 -15.35 -25.02 -30.44
N SER A 355 -14.62 -23.98 -30.05
CA SER A 355 -13.49 -23.43 -30.80
C SER A 355 -12.18 -24.00 -30.26
N SER A 356 -11.57 -24.88 -31.04
CA SER A 356 -10.20 -25.36 -30.83
C SER A 356 -9.22 -24.25 -31.19
N SER A 357 -8.67 -23.58 -30.18
CA SER A 357 -7.65 -22.55 -30.32
C SER A 357 -6.31 -23.18 -30.74
N SER A 358 -5.95 -23.02 -32.02
CA SER A 358 -4.60 -23.26 -32.51
C SER A 358 -3.68 -22.15 -31.98
N SER A 359 -2.77 -22.52 -31.07
CA SER A 359 -1.74 -21.62 -30.56
C SER A 359 -0.84 -21.17 -31.70
N SER A 360 -0.80 -19.86 -31.93
CA SER A 360 0.01 -19.26 -32.99
C SER A 360 1.50 -19.42 -32.66
N PRO A 361 2.37 -19.81 -33.61
CA PRO A 361 3.80 -20.08 -33.36
C PRO A 361 4.60 -18.92 -32.73
N ILE A 362 4.04 -17.70 -32.75
CA ILE A 362 4.62 -16.51 -32.10
C ILE A 362 4.64 -16.62 -30.57
N THR A 363 3.67 -17.32 -29.95
CA THR A 363 3.64 -17.43 -28.47
C THR A 363 4.78 -18.31 -27.94
N ILE A 364 5.15 -19.36 -28.68
CA ILE A 364 6.23 -20.28 -28.31
C ILE A 364 7.58 -19.56 -28.27
N ILE A 365 7.86 -18.66 -29.23
CA ILE A 365 9.12 -17.91 -29.28
C ILE A 365 9.23 -16.96 -28.08
N ASN A 366 8.13 -16.28 -27.70
CA ASN A 366 8.12 -15.39 -26.54
C ASN A 366 8.36 -16.15 -25.23
N ASP A 367 7.75 -17.33 -25.06
CA ASP A 367 7.95 -18.16 -23.88
C ASP A 367 9.41 -18.62 -23.76
N ILE A 368 10.05 -19.00 -24.88
CA ILE A 368 11.48 -19.37 -24.90
C ILE A 368 12.37 -18.17 -24.50
N ILE A 369 12.10 -16.97 -25.01
CA ILE A 369 12.87 -15.76 -24.65
C ILE A 369 12.75 -15.45 -23.16
N ILE A 370 11.55 -15.57 -22.58
CA ILE A 370 11.33 -15.35 -21.14
C ILE A 370 12.13 -16.36 -20.32
N ILE A 371 12.13 -17.65 -20.70
CA ILE A 371 12.91 -18.69 -20.02
C ILE A 371 14.41 -18.38 -20.07
N ILE A 372 14.93 -17.93 -21.22
CA ILE A 372 16.35 -17.55 -21.38
C ILE A 372 16.71 -16.37 -20.46
N ILE A 373 15.86 -15.34 -20.39
CA ILE A 373 16.10 -14.16 -19.53
C ILE A 373 16.13 -14.58 -18.05
N ILE A 374 15.22 -15.46 -17.63
CA ILE A 374 15.19 -15.99 -16.26
C ILE A 374 16.48 -16.76 -15.97
N PHE A 375 16.92 -17.62 -16.90
CA PHE A 375 18.15 -18.41 -16.74
C PHE A 375 19.40 -17.54 -16.61
N ILE A 376 19.52 -16.49 -17.45
CA ILE A 376 20.63 -15.53 -17.38
C ILE A 376 20.65 -14.80 -16.03
N ARG A 377 19.48 -14.38 -15.52
CA ARG A 377 19.39 -13.73 -14.20
C ARG A 377 19.84 -14.64 -13.07
N ILE A 378 19.48 -15.93 -13.12
CA ILE A 378 19.91 -16.93 -12.13
C ILE A 378 21.44 -17.09 -12.17
N ILE A 379 22.04 -17.21 -13.35
CA ILE A 379 23.50 -17.32 -13.50
C ILE A 379 24.21 -16.09 -12.92
N ILE A 380 23.75 -14.88 -13.26
CA ILE A 380 24.35 -13.63 -12.73
C ILE A 380 24.25 -13.58 -11.20
N SER A 381 23.10 -13.96 -10.63
CA SER A 381 22.92 -14.00 -9.18
C SER A 381 23.88 -14.97 -8.49
N ILE A 382 24.12 -16.15 -9.09
CA ILE A 382 25.08 -17.14 -8.58
C ILE A 382 26.51 -16.60 -8.63
N GLN A 383 26.90 -15.94 -9.74
CA GLN A 383 28.23 -15.35 -9.88
C GLN A 383 28.49 -14.25 -8.85
N ILE A 384 27.50 -13.38 -8.59
CA ILE A 384 27.59 -12.35 -7.56
C ILE A 384 27.75 -12.99 -6.17
N ALA A 385 26.99 -14.04 -5.85
CA ALA A 385 27.09 -14.73 -4.58
C ALA A 385 28.48 -15.38 -4.37
N ILE A 386 29.03 -16.03 -5.40
CA ILE A 386 30.38 -16.61 -5.37
C ILE A 386 31.43 -15.50 -5.13
N LEU A 387 31.32 -14.37 -5.83
CA LEU A 387 32.25 -13.25 -5.68
C LEU A 387 32.22 -12.64 -4.27
N VAL A 388 31.03 -12.54 -3.66
CA VAL A 388 30.88 -12.09 -2.27
C VAL A 388 31.53 -13.09 -1.29
N ILE A 389 31.35 -14.40 -1.49
CA ILE A 389 31.99 -15.43 -0.65
C ILE A 389 33.52 -15.34 -0.76
N ILE A 390 34.06 -15.21 -1.97
CA ILE A 390 35.51 -15.04 -2.19
C ILE A 390 36.03 -13.78 -1.48
N LEU A 391 35.29 -12.66 -1.56
CA LEU A 391 35.66 -11.42 -0.88
C LEU A 391 35.69 -11.59 0.65
N ILE A 392 34.72 -12.30 1.22
CA ILE A 392 34.67 -12.61 2.66
C ILE A 392 35.87 -13.48 3.06
N ILE A 393 36.21 -14.50 2.27
CA ILE A 393 37.36 -15.36 2.51
C ILE A 393 38.67 -14.56 2.49
N ILE A 394 38.86 -13.69 1.49
CA ILE A 394 40.02 -12.81 1.38
C ILE A 394 40.12 -11.86 2.60
N LEU A 395 38.98 -11.39 3.13
CA LEU A 395 38.96 -10.52 4.30
C LEU A 395 39.26 -11.27 5.61
N ILE A 396 38.76 -12.49 5.78
CA ILE A 396 38.87 -13.26 7.03
C ILE A 396 40.22 -13.95 7.17
N ILE A 397 40.78 -14.54 6.10
CA ILE A 397 42.06 -15.27 6.14
C ILE A 397 43.19 -14.49 6.83
N PRO A 398 43.45 -13.20 6.53
CA PRO A 398 44.53 -12.46 7.18
C PRO A 398 44.24 -12.10 8.65
N ILE A 399 42.98 -12.13 9.08
CA ILE A 399 42.58 -11.82 10.46
C ILE A 399 42.84 -13.01 11.39
N ILE A 400 42.71 -14.25 10.89
CA ILE A 400 42.93 -15.48 11.66
C ILE A 400 44.30 -15.51 12.39
N PRO A 401 45.45 -15.31 11.73
CA PRO A 401 46.75 -15.34 12.43
C PRO A 401 46.89 -14.22 13.46
N ILE A 402 46.27 -13.05 13.22
CA ILE A 402 46.26 -11.93 14.19
C ILE A 402 45.51 -12.35 15.46
N ILE A 403 44.35 -13.00 15.32
CA ILE A 403 43.57 -13.52 16.45
C ILE A 403 44.39 -14.57 17.22
N ILE A 404 45.09 -15.48 16.52
CA ILE A 404 45.94 -16.50 17.16
C ILE A 404 47.04 -15.85 18.00
N VAL A 405 47.74 -14.84 17.46
CA VAL A 405 48.80 -14.11 18.19
C VAL A 405 48.22 -13.42 19.43
N ILE A 406 47.05 -12.78 19.32
CA ILE A 406 46.38 -12.15 20.47
C ILE A 406 46.04 -13.18 21.55
N ILE A 407 45.52 -14.35 21.18
CA ILE A 407 45.20 -15.43 22.13
C ILE A 407 46.48 -15.92 22.84
N VAL A 408 47.55 -16.16 22.10
CA VAL A 408 48.85 -16.58 22.68
C VAL A 408 49.39 -15.52 23.65
N LEU A 409 49.29 -14.23 23.30
CA LEU A 409 49.70 -13.14 24.17
C LEU A 409 48.88 -13.10 25.47
N ILE A 410 47.56 -13.29 25.39
CA ILE A 410 46.68 -13.35 26.57
C ILE A 410 47.07 -14.51 27.49
N ILE A 411 47.40 -15.68 26.92
CA ILE A 411 47.85 -16.85 27.69
C ILE A 411 49.18 -16.55 28.39
N ILE A 412 50.16 -15.97 27.69
CA ILE A 412 51.46 -15.62 28.27
C ILE A 412 51.30 -14.61 29.42
N ILE A 413 50.49 -13.57 29.23
CA ILE A 413 50.19 -12.57 30.27
C ILE A 413 49.53 -13.24 31.48
N SER A 414 48.55 -14.11 31.25
CA SER A 414 47.84 -14.81 32.32
C SER A 414 48.77 -15.73 33.12
N CYS A 415 49.67 -16.47 32.46
CA CYS A 415 50.69 -17.28 33.11
C CYS A 415 51.66 -16.41 33.93
N THR A 416 52.09 -15.27 33.40
CA THR A 416 53.02 -14.36 34.08
C THR A 416 52.40 -13.77 35.34
N ILE A 417 51.12 -13.37 35.28
CA ILE A 417 50.36 -12.89 36.43
C ILE A 417 50.23 -13.98 37.50
N ASN A 418 49.88 -15.21 37.11
CA ASN A 418 49.75 -16.32 38.06
C ASN A 418 51.07 -16.65 38.76
N ILE A 419 52.20 -16.58 38.05
CA ILE A 419 53.53 -16.78 38.63
C ILE A 419 53.83 -15.66 39.64
N MET A 420 53.58 -14.39 39.29
CA MET A 420 53.79 -13.25 40.20
C MET A 420 52.92 -13.34 41.46
N VAL A 421 51.64 -13.69 41.33
CA VAL A 421 50.73 -13.88 42.46
C VAL A 421 51.22 -15.01 43.38
N SER A 422 51.71 -16.11 42.80
CA SER A 422 52.26 -17.25 43.55
C SER A 422 53.57 -16.91 44.27
N SER A 423 54.39 -16.02 43.70
CA SER A 423 55.62 -15.53 44.36
C SER A 423 55.33 -14.55 45.50
N LEU A 424 54.24 -13.78 45.43
CA LEU A 424 53.84 -12.87 46.50
C LEU A 424 53.27 -13.63 47.70
N SER A 425 52.48 -14.69 47.46
CA SER A 425 51.86 -15.48 48.53
C SER A 425 52.83 -16.37 49.32
N SER A 426 54.01 -16.71 48.77
CA SER A 426 55.03 -17.48 49.49
C SER A 426 55.87 -16.64 50.47
N SER A 427 55.78 -15.30 50.42
CA SER A 427 56.56 -14.40 51.27
C SER A 427 55.92 -14.10 52.64
N SER A 428 54.67 -14.53 52.87
CA SER A 428 53.91 -14.22 54.09
C SER A 428 53.85 -15.37 55.10
N SER A 429 54.92 -16.16 55.24
CA SER A 429 55.03 -17.10 56.36
C SER A 429 55.36 -16.32 57.65
N PRO A 430 54.45 -16.24 58.63
CA PRO A 430 54.72 -15.53 59.86
C PRO A 430 55.74 -16.32 60.68
N ARG A 431 56.94 -15.76 60.88
CA ARG A 431 57.81 -16.18 61.97
C ARG A 431 57.13 -15.81 63.28
N HIS A 432 56.49 -16.77 63.93
CA HIS A 432 56.21 -16.68 65.35
C HIS A 432 57.19 -17.58 66.11
N GLN A 433 58.06 -16.87 66.83
CA GLN A 433 58.79 -17.28 68.03
C GLN A 433 57.82 -17.57 69.18
#